data_AF-A0A3D2UU67-F1
#
_entry.id   AF-A0A3D2UU67-F1
#
_cell.length_a   1.000
_cell.length_b   1.000
_cell.length_c   1.000
_cell.angle_alpha   90.00
_cell.angle_beta   90.00
_cell.angle_gamma   90.00
#
_symmetry.space_group_name_H-M   'P 1'
#
loop_
_entity.id
_entity.type
_entity.pdbx_description
1 polymer ?
#
loop_
_entity_poly.entity_id
_entity_poly.type
_entity_poly.pdbx_seq_one_letter_code
_entity_poly.pdbx_strand_id
1 'polypeptide(L)'
;MKRIMFLFVISFLVTACLFPPPPPPQTGSAPATESQPEANDQSSQNQNQASTTSEAESESHSHSDAPHTSDVDLTRLEVGDGKYSTSPQVGYVFSCQTTFNGGGATGTGNWMNGDGTWNALMKAVVDGSVSWPHEFTISIQGDQRVFTGNGLPNHTTGTYPVSSSDDAYAVDRNPNSISEQNVTVSLPANPTIASQPSCVGGAIGIMLSGVPMFNAFDAQGLDAGAHEVQDNCDGHPQQSGVYHYHSLSDCATDTTAGHSALMGYAFDGFGIYGYYDSNGEEVTNEDLDECHGHTEVVEWDGQLVEMYHYHATHEFPYTVGCFKGTASVRTSGGQGQGQQGGQNQQGGQTGQGQQPPQEAIDACAGLSQGASCSVGNMSGTCMTPPNSSQLACVPAGGPPGP
;
A
#
# COMPACT_ATOMS: atom_id res chain seq x y z
N MET A 1 -24.96 41.07 51.50
CA MET A 1 -26.21 40.56 50.91
C MET A 1 -25.89 39.23 50.23
N LYS A 2 -26.60 38.16 50.61
CA LYS A 2 -26.40 36.78 50.16
C LYS A 2 -27.05 36.54 48.78
N ARG A 3 -26.41 35.74 47.92
CA ARG A 3 -26.99 34.75 46.98
C ARG A 3 -25.82 34.08 46.21
N ILE A 4 -25.38 32.90 46.64
CA ILE A 4 -25.84 31.54 46.27
C ILE A 4 -25.09 31.03 45.04
N MET A 5 -24.14 30.14 45.32
CA MET A 5 -23.30 29.36 44.42
C MET A 5 -24.01 28.01 44.17
N PHE A 6 -24.26 27.64 42.92
CA PHE A 6 -24.81 26.32 42.58
C PHE A 6 -23.66 25.33 42.39
N LEU A 7 -23.58 24.34 43.29
CA LEU A 7 -22.79 23.12 43.12
C LEU A 7 -23.65 22.09 42.38
N PHE A 8 -23.16 21.58 41.25
CA PHE A 8 -23.69 20.35 40.63
C PHE A 8 -22.93 19.15 41.18
N VAL A 9 -23.66 18.23 41.83
CA VAL A 9 -23.18 16.92 42.25
C VAL A 9 -23.71 15.90 41.24
N ILE A 10 -22.82 15.26 40.49
CA ILE A 10 -23.15 14.15 39.59
C ILE A 10 -22.88 12.84 40.35
N SER A 11 -23.95 12.09 40.61
CA SER A 11 -23.93 10.79 41.27
C SER A 11 -23.83 9.68 40.21
N PHE A 12 -22.78 8.86 40.29
CA PHE A 12 -22.67 7.59 39.57
C PHE A 12 -23.67 6.57 40.14
N LEU A 13 -24.48 5.96 39.27
CA LEU A 13 -25.33 4.81 39.59
C LEU A 13 -25.05 3.70 38.58
N VAL A 14 -24.27 2.72 39.02
CA VAL A 14 -24.00 1.47 38.32
C VAL A 14 -25.24 0.59 38.47
N THR A 15 -25.88 0.25 37.36
CA THR A 15 -26.97 -0.75 37.32
C THR A 15 -26.51 -1.91 36.46
N ALA A 16 -26.17 -3.03 37.11
CA ALA A 16 -25.93 -4.31 36.45
C ALA A 16 -27.28 -4.99 36.19
N CYS A 17 -27.64 -5.19 34.93
CA CYS A 17 -28.72 -6.08 34.52
C CYS A 17 -28.12 -7.39 34.01
N LEU A 18 -28.35 -8.45 34.78
CA LEU A 18 -28.08 -9.84 34.46
C LEU A 18 -29.09 -10.32 33.41
N PHE A 19 -28.60 -10.75 32.23
CA PHE A 19 -29.40 -11.51 31.26
C PHE A 19 -29.25 -13.02 31.52
N PRO A 20 -30.33 -13.81 31.47
CA PRO A 20 -30.27 -15.27 31.58
C PRO A 20 -29.74 -15.93 30.28
N PRO A 21 -29.11 -17.13 30.37
CA PRO A 21 -28.55 -17.85 29.23
C PRO A 21 -29.61 -18.49 28.31
N PRO A 22 -29.26 -18.80 27.04
CA PRO A 22 -30.18 -19.36 26.04
C PRO A 22 -30.53 -20.85 26.31
N PRO A 23 -31.68 -21.33 25.79
CA PRO A 23 -32.13 -22.71 25.98
C PRO A 23 -31.33 -23.73 25.16
N PRO A 24 -31.23 -25.00 25.63
CA PRO A 24 -30.48 -26.06 24.96
C PRO A 24 -31.19 -26.64 23.71
N PRO A 25 -30.45 -27.28 22.79
CA PRO A 25 -30.99 -27.79 21.53
C PRO A 25 -31.87 -29.02 21.73
N GLN A 26 -32.98 -29.09 20.99
CA GLN A 26 -33.88 -30.24 21.00
C GLN A 26 -33.35 -31.36 20.11
N THR A 27 -33.14 -32.52 20.74
CA THR A 27 -32.94 -33.83 20.11
C THR A 27 -34.28 -34.55 19.94
N GLY A 28 -34.51 -35.13 18.77
CA GLY A 28 -35.57 -36.12 18.52
C GLY A 28 -35.55 -36.55 17.05
N SER A 29 -34.80 -37.59 16.70
CA SER A 29 -35.21 -39.01 16.63
C SER A 29 -35.88 -39.39 15.30
N ALA A 30 -35.15 -40.19 14.52
CA ALA A 30 -35.63 -40.98 13.39
C ALA A 30 -36.62 -42.09 13.82
N PRO A 31 -37.41 -42.63 12.88
CA PRO A 31 -37.06 -43.90 12.21
C PRO A 31 -37.27 -43.84 10.67
N ALA A 32 -36.42 -44.45 9.81
CA ALA A 32 -36.42 -45.86 9.37
C ALA A 32 -37.82 -46.31 8.83
N THR A 33 -38.05 -46.85 7.62
CA THR A 33 -37.24 -47.63 6.66
C THR A 33 -38.01 -47.73 5.33
N GLU A 34 -37.29 -48.02 4.23
CA GLU A 34 -37.69 -48.86 3.07
C GLU A 34 -38.83 -48.44 2.12
N SER A 35 -38.48 -48.18 0.85
CA SER A 35 -38.68 -49.11 -0.30
C SER A 35 -38.87 -48.36 -1.63
N GLN A 36 -38.03 -48.70 -2.62
CA GLN A 36 -38.32 -48.61 -4.07
C GLN A 36 -38.80 -50.01 -4.55
N PRO A 37 -39.19 -50.25 -5.83
CA PRO A 37 -39.40 -49.38 -7.02
C PRO A 37 -40.74 -49.64 -7.76
N GLU A 38 -40.93 -48.97 -8.91
CA GLU A 38 -41.55 -49.45 -10.18
C GLU A 38 -42.63 -48.57 -10.84
N ALA A 39 -42.20 -47.96 -11.96
CA ALA A 39 -42.80 -47.79 -13.29
C ALA A 39 -44.32 -47.91 -13.55
N ASN A 40 -44.87 -46.87 -14.20
CA ASN A 40 -45.68 -46.90 -15.44
C ASN A 40 -45.96 -45.44 -15.86
N ASP A 41 -45.40 -44.92 -16.95
CA ASP A 41 -45.76 -45.05 -18.39
C ASP A 41 -46.97 -44.19 -18.84
N GLN A 42 -46.73 -43.53 -19.98
CA GLN A 42 -47.61 -42.82 -20.94
C GLN A 42 -47.96 -41.36 -20.62
N SER A 43 -47.22 -40.39 -21.18
CA SER A 43 -47.11 -39.95 -22.59
C SER A 43 -48.21 -38.97 -23.01
N SER A 44 -47.79 -37.75 -23.34
CA SER A 44 -48.19 -36.95 -24.51
C SER A 44 -47.80 -35.50 -24.25
N GLN A 45 -46.73 -35.02 -24.87
CA GLN A 45 -46.79 -33.81 -25.71
C GLN A 45 -45.44 -33.57 -26.41
N ASN A 46 -45.57 -33.46 -27.72
CA ASN A 46 -44.56 -33.14 -28.70
C ASN A 46 -44.57 -31.61 -28.87
N GLN A 47 -43.41 -30.94 -28.83
CA GLN A 47 -42.91 -30.08 -29.91
C GLN A 47 -41.77 -29.14 -29.46
N ASN A 48 -40.67 -29.27 -30.20
CA ASN A 48 -39.70 -28.27 -30.66
C ASN A 48 -39.01 -27.33 -29.64
N GLN A 49 -37.75 -27.66 -29.40
CA GLN A 49 -36.66 -26.73 -29.10
C GLN A 49 -36.49 -25.68 -30.21
N ALA A 50 -36.38 -24.42 -29.80
CA ALA A 50 -35.56 -23.43 -30.49
C ALA A 50 -34.90 -22.54 -29.44
N SER A 51 -33.57 -22.50 -29.56
CA SER A 51 -32.57 -21.83 -28.75
C SER A 51 -32.88 -20.34 -28.57
N THR A 52 -32.82 -19.86 -27.32
CA THR A 52 -32.71 -18.44 -26.99
C THR A 52 -31.31 -18.20 -26.43
N THR A 53 -30.57 -17.37 -27.15
CA THR A 53 -29.31 -16.75 -26.73
C THR A 53 -29.62 -15.73 -25.63
N SER A 54 -29.17 -15.99 -24.40
CA SER A 54 -29.03 -14.95 -23.39
C SER A 54 -27.60 -14.41 -23.48
N GLU A 55 -27.49 -13.16 -23.89
CA GLU A 55 -26.30 -12.32 -23.73
C GLU A 55 -25.93 -12.34 -22.24
N ALA A 56 -24.69 -12.72 -21.94
CA ALA A 56 -24.15 -12.66 -20.60
C ALA A 56 -23.90 -11.18 -20.27
N GLU A 57 -24.73 -10.62 -19.40
CA GLU A 57 -24.42 -9.38 -18.70
C GLU A 57 -23.12 -9.62 -17.91
N SER A 58 -22.14 -8.74 -18.15
CA SER A 58 -20.91 -8.65 -17.37
C SER A 58 -21.32 -8.30 -15.93
N GLU A 59 -21.18 -9.27 -15.03
CA GLU A 59 -21.33 -9.02 -13.59
C GLU A 59 -20.12 -8.20 -13.12
N SER A 60 -20.31 -6.88 -13.07
CA SER A 60 -19.44 -5.99 -12.29
C SER A 60 -19.44 -6.50 -10.84
N HIS A 61 -18.29 -6.99 -10.37
CA HIS A 61 -18.10 -7.33 -8.97
C HIS A 61 -18.08 -6.03 -8.16
N SER A 62 -19.25 -5.51 -7.78
CA SER A 62 -19.30 -4.33 -6.92
C SER A 62 -18.89 -4.74 -5.51
N HIS A 63 -17.66 -4.41 -5.14
CA HIS A 63 -17.27 -4.31 -3.74
C HIS A 63 -18.11 -3.20 -3.09
N SER A 64 -18.56 -3.43 -1.85
CA SER A 64 -19.54 -2.55 -1.20
C SER A 64 -18.88 -1.28 -0.69
N ASP A 65 -18.69 -0.32 -1.57
CA ASP A 65 -18.44 1.05 -1.14
C ASP A 65 -19.72 1.57 -0.46
N ALA A 66 -19.54 2.30 0.63
CA ALA A 66 -20.63 3.10 1.18
C ALA A 66 -21.17 4.05 0.07
N PRO A 67 -22.40 4.59 0.18
CA PRO A 67 -22.97 5.40 -0.89
C PRO A 67 -22.19 6.71 -1.03
N HIS A 68 -21.22 6.72 -1.92
CA HIS A 68 -20.41 7.88 -2.30
C HIS A 68 -20.79 8.39 -3.68
N THR A 69 -20.41 9.63 -3.99
CA THR A 69 -20.53 10.22 -5.32
C THR A 69 -19.18 10.23 -6.00
N SER A 70 -19.07 9.60 -7.17
CA SER A 70 -17.89 9.68 -8.02
C SER A 70 -18.11 10.72 -9.12
N ASP A 71 -17.15 11.63 -9.25
CA ASP A 71 -17.16 12.75 -10.21
C ASP A 71 -16.09 12.59 -11.29
N VAL A 72 -15.21 11.59 -11.17
CA VAL A 72 -14.11 11.33 -12.13
C VAL A 72 -14.60 10.49 -13.32
N ASP A 73 -14.29 10.94 -14.54
CA ASP A 73 -14.56 10.18 -15.77
C ASP A 73 -13.53 9.06 -15.96
N LEU A 74 -13.84 7.87 -15.43
CA LEU A 74 -13.01 6.67 -15.54
C LEU A 74 -12.78 6.19 -16.99
N THR A 75 -13.50 6.73 -17.97
CA THR A 75 -13.29 6.39 -19.38
C THR A 75 -12.19 7.22 -20.03
N ARG A 76 -11.71 8.28 -19.35
CA ARG A 76 -10.76 9.26 -19.89
C ARG A 76 -9.74 9.76 -18.86
N LEU A 77 -9.21 8.87 -18.02
CA LEU A 77 -8.13 9.19 -17.08
C LEU A 77 -6.86 9.60 -17.81
N GLU A 78 -6.21 10.68 -17.37
CA GLU A 78 -4.92 11.10 -17.96
C GLU A 78 -3.84 10.05 -17.70
N VAL A 79 -3.07 9.68 -18.74
CA VAL A 79 -1.93 8.78 -18.61
C VAL A 79 -0.78 9.52 -17.92
N GLY A 80 -0.21 8.92 -16.88
CA GLY A 80 0.88 9.48 -16.06
C GLY A 80 2.29 9.42 -16.65
N ASP A 81 2.45 8.97 -17.89
CA ASP A 81 3.76 8.81 -18.52
C ASP A 81 4.60 10.09 -18.48
N GLY A 82 5.83 9.98 -17.98
CA GLY A 82 6.74 11.12 -17.86
C GLY A 82 6.46 12.07 -16.70
N LYS A 83 5.44 11.82 -15.86
CA LYS A 83 5.13 12.62 -14.67
C LYS A 83 6.00 12.28 -13.45
N TYR A 84 7.27 11.92 -13.66
CA TYR A 84 8.27 11.83 -12.59
C TYR A 84 9.03 13.15 -12.48
N SER A 85 9.11 13.68 -11.27
CA SER A 85 9.77 14.95 -10.97
C SER A 85 10.99 14.77 -10.06
N THR A 86 11.82 15.81 -9.96
CA THR A 86 12.95 15.88 -9.00
C THR A 86 12.66 16.80 -7.82
N SER A 87 11.40 17.22 -7.70
CA SER A 87 10.86 18.01 -6.60
C SER A 87 9.36 17.74 -6.47
N PRO A 88 8.76 17.94 -5.28
CA PRO A 88 7.32 17.80 -5.08
C PRO A 88 6.51 18.64 -6.08
N GLN A 89 5.46 18.04 -6.66
CA GLN A 89 4.57 18.69 -7.63
C GLN A 89 3.23 17.94 -7.70
N VAL A 90 2.12 18.69 -7.65
CA VAL A 90 0.75 18.13 -7.77
C VAL A 90 0.60 17.34 -9.06
N GLY A 91 0.07 16.12 -8.96
CA GLY A 91 -0.13 15.20 -10.09
C GLY A 91 1.16 14.54 -10.60
N TYR A 92 2.28 14.63 -9.88
CA TYR A 92 3.58 14.03 -10.24
C TYR A 92 4.12 13.18 -9.09
N VAL A 93 4.98 12.22 -9.42
CA VAL A 93 5.76 11.48 -8.42
C VAL A 93 7.14 12.11 -8.31
N PHE A 94 7.49 12.63 -7.14
CA PHE A 94 8.87 13.02 -6.82
C PHE A 94 9.70 11.75 -6.60
N SER A 95 10.31 11.26 -7.67
CA SER A 95 10.98 9.96 -7.68
C SER A 95 12.44 10.07 -7.23
N CYS A 96 12.89 9.12 -6.41
CA CYS A 96 14.32 8.96 -6.10
C CYS A 96 15.11 8.37 -7.29
N GLN A 97 14.42 7.88 -8.31
CA GLN A 97 15.00 7.30 -9.52
C GLN A 97 14.60 8.15 -10.73
N THR A 98 15.59 8.60 -11.49
CA THR A 98 15.39 9.37 -12.74
C THR A 98 15.87 8.59 -13.97
N THR A 99 16.12 7.29 -13.81
CA THR A 99 16.57 6.41 -14.89
C THR A 99 15.93 5.06 -14.71
N PHE A 100 15.23 4.62 -15.74
CA PHE A 100 14.42 3.41 -15.74
C PHE A 100 14.96 2.45 -16.80
N ASN A 101 15.42 1.27 -16.37
CA ASN A 101 16.04 0.28 -17.24
C ASN A 101 15.39 -1.11 -17.06
N GLY A 102 14.22 -1.18 -16.43
CA GLY A 102 13.49 -2.40 -16.21
C GLY A 102 12.69 -2.84 -17.44
N GLY A 103 11.94 -3.92 -17.27
CA GLY A 103 10.88 -4.32 -18.20
C GLY A 103 9.52 -3.95 -17.64
N GLY A 104 8.51 -3.97 -18.50
CA GLY A 104 7.11 -3.76 -18.19
C GLY A 104 6.26 -4.44 -19.25
N ALA A 105 5.03 -3.98 -19.44
CA ALA A 105 4.15 -4.49 -20.48
C ALA A 105 4.78 -4.42 -21.87
N THR A 106 4.48 -5.41 -22.71
CA THR A 106 5.11 -5.55 -24.04
C THR A 106 4.21 -5.12 -25.20
N GLY A 107 2.92 -4.97 -24.94
CA GLY A 107 1.90 -4.51 -25.88
C GLY A 107 1.20 -3.25 -25.36
N THR A 108 0.17 -2.84 -26.08
CA THR A 108 -0.69 -1.71 -25.71
C THR A 108 -2.12 -2.20 -25.64
N GLY A 109 -2.78 -1.95 -24.51
CA GLY A 109 -4.18 -2.32 -24.32
C GLY A 109 -5.13 -1.52 -25.21
N ASN A 110 -6.27 -2.11 -25.53
CA ASN A 110 -7.35 -1.44 -26.26
C ASN A 110 -8.07 -0.36 -25.42
N TRP A 111 -7.77 -0.27 -24.12
CA TRP A 111 -8.23 0.78 -23.22
C TRP A 111 -7.46 2.10 -23.37
N MET A 112 -6.33 2.10 -24.09
CA MET A 112 -5.59 3.33 -24.37
C MET A 112 -6.30 4.11 -25.48
N ASN A 113 -6.78 5.33 -25.19
CA ASN A 113 -7.62 6.10 -26.10
C ASN A 113 -6.83 6.77 -27.25
N GLY A 114 -5.49 6.89 -27.10
CA GLY A 114 -4.60 7.48 -28.10
C GLY A 114 -4.56 9.02 -28.11
N ASP A 115 -5.32 9.69 -27.25
CA ASP A 115 -5.35 11.14 -27.06
C ASP A 115 -4.63 11.59 -25.77
N GLY A 116 -3.87 10.69 -25.13
CA GLY A 116 -3.21 10.91 -23.85
C GLY A 116 -4.05 10.47 -22.64
N THR A 117 -5.23 9.89 -22.85
CA THR A 117 -6.03 9.27 -21.79
C THR A 117 -6.21 7.77 -21.97
N TRP A 118 -6.69 7.11 -20.92
CA TRP A 118 -7.05 5.69 -20.91
C TRP A 118 -8.39 5.44 -20.22
N ASN A 119 -9.02 4.33 -20.57
CA ASN A 119 -10.32 3.91 -20.06
C ASN A 119 -10.16 2.77 -19.05
N ALA A 120 -10.19 3.09 -17.76
CA ALA A 120 -10.02 2.09 -16.70
C ALA A 120 -11.09 0.98 -16.77
N LEU A 121 -12.31 1.31 -17.20
CA LEU A 121 -13.42 0.35 -17.29
C LEU A 121 -13.27 -0.69 -18.41
N MET A 122 -12.31 -0.50 -19.31
CA MET A 122 -12.00 -1.43 -20.40
C MET A 122 -10.70 -2.20 -20.18
N LYS A 123 -10.00 -1.95 -19.07
CA LYS A 123 -8.69 -2.53 -18.82
C LYS A 123 -8.82 -4.04 -18.63
N ALA A 124 -7.99 -4.79 -19.36
CA ALA A 124 -7.91 -6.24 -19.16
C ALA A 124 -7.36 -6.54 -17.77
N VAL A 125 -7.77 -7.66 -17.21
CA VAL A 125 -7.31 -8.18 -15.92
C VAL A 125 -6.82 -9.61 -16.07
N VAL A 126 -5.84 -10.03 -15.26
CA VAL A 126 -5.37 -11.42 -15.26
C VAL A 126 -6.42 -12.32 -14.60
N ASP A 127 -6.87 -13.35 -15.32
CA ASP A 127 -7.88 -14.28 -14.83
C ASP A 127 -7.34 -15.17 -13.71
N GLY A 128 -8.18 -15.42 -12.70
CA GLY A 128 -7.89 -16.40 -11.67
C GLY A 128 -8.58 -16.14 -10.35
N SER A 129 -8.53 -17.14 -9.48
CA SER A 129 -9.00 -17.03 -8.10
C SER A 129 -8.10 -17.91 -7.22
N VAL A 130 -6.83 -17.54 -7.14
CA VAL A 130 -5.82 -18.27 -6.36
C VAL A 130 -5.89 -17.79 -4.90
N SER A 131 -6.16 -18.69 -3.97
CA SER A 131 -6.16 -18.39 -2.53
C SER A 131 -4.77 -18.54 -1.91
N TRP A 132 -4.47 -17.70 -0.93
CA TRP A 132 -3.16 -17.64 -0.28
C TRP A 132 -3.25 -17.87 1.24
N PRO A 133 -2.24 -18.50 1.87
CA PRO A 133 -2.14 -18.58 3.33
C PRO A 133 -1.74 -17.21 3.91
N HIS A 134 -2.66 -16.26 3.94
CA HIS A 134 -2.41 -14.90 4.41
C HIS A 134 -1.97 -14.86 5.89
N GLU A 135 -0.87 -14.16 6.17
CA GLU A 135 -0.43 -13.83 7.51
C GLU A 135 -0.02 -12.36 7.59
N PHE A 136 -0.70 -11.57 8.40
CA PHE A 136 -0.36 -10.17 8.63
C PHE A 136 -0.82 -9.70 10.00
N THR A 137 0.02 -8.90 10.65
CA THR A 137 -0.27 -8.28 11.94
C THR A 137 0.26 -6.85 11.98
N ILE A 138 -0.50 -6.00 12.68
CA ILE A 138 -0.13 -4.62 12.98
C ILE A 138 -0.20 -4.49 14.51
N SER A 139 0.84 -3.92 15.11
CA SER A 139 0.90 -3.69 16.55
C SER A 139 1.55 -2.35 16.86
N ILE A 140 1.14 -1.71 17.96
CA ILE A 140 1.85 -0.54 18.50
C ILE A 140 2.83 -1.01 19.57
N GLN A 141 4.09 -0.65 19.41
CA GLN A 141 5.19 -0.94 20.32
C GLN A 141 5.91 0.36 20.68
N GLY A 142 5.53 0.97 21.79
CA GLY A 142 6.04 2.28 22.18
C GLY A 142 5.57 3.37 21.22
N ASP A 143 6.51 4.08 20.59
CA ASP A 143 6.25 5.10 19.58
C ASP A 143 6.24 4.55 18.14
N GLN A 144 6.34 3.24 17.97
CA GLN A 144 6.37 2.57 16.67
C GLN A 144 5.09 1.78 16.41
N ARG A 145 4.60 1.85 15.17
CA ARG A 145 3.68 0.91 14.54
C ARG A 145 4.50 -0.14 13.80
N VAL A 146 4.40 -1.37 14.26
CA VAL A 146 5.16 -2.52 13.76
C VAL A 146 4.25 -3.45 12.98
N PHE A 147 4.66 -3.75 11.76
CA PHE A 147 3.97 -4.61 10.82
C PHE A 147 4.80 -5.87 10.62
N THR A 148 4.18 -7.05 10.76
CA THR A 148 4.82 -8.32 10.40
C THR A 148 3.88 -9.18 9.59
N GLY A 149 4.40 -9.90 8.59
CA GLY A 149 3.58 -10.76 7.75
C GLY A 149 4.36 -11.46 6.64
N ASN A 150 3.64 -12.14 5.76
CA ASN A 150 4.22 -12.92 4.68
C ASN A 150 4.06 -12.30 3.28
N GLY A 151 3.50 -11.09 3.18
CA GLY A 151 3.34 -10.35 1.93
C GLY A 151 2.32 -10.95 0.95
N LEU A 152 1.51 -11.92 1.40
CA LEU A 152 0.42 -12.50 0.62
C LEU A 152 -0.91 -11.81 0.97
N PRO A 153 -1.80 -11.56 -0.01
CA PRO A 153 -3.07 -10.89 0.23
C PRO A 153 -4.05 -11.76 1.02
N ASN A 154 -5.00 -11.10 1.71
CA ASN A 154 -6.15 -11.73 2.37
C ASN A 154 -7.34 -11.99 1.44
N HIS A 155 -7.17 -11.74 0.14
CA HIS A 155 -8.12 -12.01 -0.94
C HIS A 155 -7.48 -12.95 -1.98
N THR A 156 -8.27 -13.41 -2.95
CA THR A 156 -7.73 -14.19 -4.07
C THR A 156 -7.00 -13.31 -5.07
N THR A 157 -6.09 -13.91 -5.84
CA THR A 157 -5.37 -13.24 -6.95
C THR A 157 -5.68 -13.90 -8.28
N GLY A 158 -5.24 -13.24 -9.36
CA GLY A 158 -5.12 -13.84 -10.68
C GLY A 158 -4.11 -14.99 -10.71
N THR A 159 -4.08 -15.72 -11.83
CA THR A 159 -3.15 -16.83 -12.05
C THR A 159 -1.86 -16.31 -12.68
N TYR A 160 -0.79 -16.24 -11.88
CA TYR A 160 0.54 -15.84 -12.34
C TYR A 160 1.51 -17.04 -12.35
N PRO A 161 2.38 -17.19 -13.38
CA PRO A 161 2.58 -16.30 -14.53
C PRO A 161 1.39 -16.24 -15.47
N VAL A 162 1.22 -15.12 -16.18
CA VAL A 162 0.08 -14.93 -17.09
C VAL A 162 0.09 -16.02 -18.16
N SER A 163 -1.01 -16.75 -18.29
CA SER A 163 -1.13 -17.84 -19.25
C SER A 163 -1.22 -17.31 -20.68
N SER A 164 -0.61 -17.99 -21.65
CA SER A 164 -0.76 -17.62 -23.07
C SER A 164 -2.20 -17.75 -23.61
N SER A 165 -3.12 -18.36 -22.84
CA SER A 165 -4.54 -18.46 -23.16
C SER A 165 -5.37 -17.31 -22.58
N ASP A 166 -4.80 -16.54 -21.67
CA ASP A 166 -5.41 -15.36 -21.05
C ASP A 166 -5.32 -14.18 -22.02
N ASP A 167 -6.34 -13.34 -22.10
CA ASP A 167 -6.34 -12.19 -23.01
C ASP A 167 -5.37 -11.09 -22.56
N ALA A 168 -5.10 -10.99 -21.25
CA ALA A 168 -4.06 -10.14 -20.68
C ALA A 168 -2.69 -10.39 -21.31
N TYR A 169 -2.39 -11.65 -21.68
CA TYR A 169 -1.08 -12.06 -22.21
C TYR A 169 -0.65 -11.31 -23.47
N ALA A 170 -1.61 -10.85 -24.28
CA ALA A 170 -1.33 -10.09 -25.50
C ALA A 170 -0.74 -8.70 -25.20
N VAL A 171 -1.04 -8.15 -24.03
CA VAL A 171 -0.59 -6.83 -23.57
C VAL A 171 0.60 -6.99 -22.63
N ASP A 172 0.41 -7.77 -21.56
CA ASP A 172 1.41 -8.02 -20.54
C ASP A 172 1.51 -9.51 -20.25
N ARG A 173 2.70 -10.05 -20.48
CA ARG A 173 2.96 -11.49 -20.31
C ARG A 173 3.29 -11.87 -18.88
N ASN A 174 3.53 -10.89 -18.00
CA ASN A 174 4.13 -10.98 -16.67
C ASN A 174 4.55 -12.43 -16.30
N PRO A 175 5.82 -12.81 -16.59
CA PRO A 175 6.30 -14.18 -16.45
C PRO A 175 6.58 -14.58 -15.00
N ASN A 176 6.29 -13.70 -14.04
CA ASN A 176 6.65 -13.88 -12.63
C ASN A 176 5.57 -14.68 -11.90
N SER A 177 5.92 -15.20 -10.72
CA SER A 177 4.99 -15.92 -9.84
C SER A 177 4.95 -15.25 -8.47
N ILE A 178 3.78 -15.22 -7.84
CA ILE A 178 3.62 -14.74 -6.48
C ILE A 178 4.28 -15.73 -5.51
N SER A 179 5.03 -15.21 -4.54
CA SER A 179 5.67 -16.01 -3.49
C SER A 179 5.66 -15.28 -2.15
N GLU A 180 5.72 -16.05 -1.06
CA GLU A 180 5.85 -15.51 0.29
C GLU A 180 7.10 -14.63 0.43
N GLN A 181 6.92 -13.53 1.15
CA GLN A 181 7.94 -12.56 1.49
C GLN A 181 8.11 -12.51 3.01
N ASN A 182 9.20 -11.95 3.51
CA ASN A 182 9.31 -11.61 4.93
C ASN A 182 9.03 -10.12 5.11
N VAL A 183 7.81 -9.77 5.54
CA VAL A 183 7.43 -8.39 5.81
C VAL A 183 7.74 -8.07 7.26
N THR A 184 8.66 -7.13 7.48
CA THR A 184 8.91 -6.50 8.79
C THR A 184 9.13 -5.02 8.56
N VAL A 185 8.15 -4.20 8.97
CA VAL A 185 8.19 -2.74 8.82
C VAL A 185 7.92 -2.09 10.17
N SER A 186 8.64 -1.02 10.49
CA SER A 186 8.40 -0.18 11.66
C SER A 186 8.26 1.25 11.20
N LEU A 187 7.14 1.89 11.55
CA LEU A 187 6.82 3.28 11.24
C LEU A 187 6.50 4.03 12.54
N PRO A 188 6.67 5.36 12.63
CA PRO A 188 6.18 6.15 13.74
C PRO A 188 4.67 5.93 13.91
N ALA A 189 4.25 5.59 15.12
CA ALA A 189 2.83 5.50 15.46
C ALA A 189 2.14 6.87 15.40
N ASN A 190 2.91 7.94 15.59
CA ASN A 190 2.48 9.34 15.50
C ASN A 190 3.44 10.09 14.56
N PRO A 191 3.23 10.01 13.24
CA PRO A 191 4.07 10.68 12.25
C PRO A 191 4.01 12.20 12.40
N THR A 192 5.07 12.88 11.96
CA THR A 192 5.17 14.35 11.98
C THR A 192 5.62 14.85 10.61
N ILE A 193 5.05 15.97 10.18
CA ILE A 193 5.42 16.62 8.91
C ILE A 193 6.90 17.01 8.95
N ALA A 194 7.64 16.58 7.93
CA ALA A 194 9.03 16.95 7.73
C ALA A 194 9.15 18.42 7.30
N SER A 195 10.31 19.01 7.58
CA SER A 195 10.61 20.38 7.10
C SER A 195 10.61 20.51 5.57
N GLN A 196 10.91 19.42 4.86
CA GLN A 196 10.91 19.32 3.40
C GLN A 196 10.43 17.93 3.01
N PRO A 197 9.62 17.79 1.96
CA PRO A 197 9.26 16.47 1.45
C PRO A 197 10.47 15.71 0.92
N SER A 198 10.37 14.38 0.89
CA SER A 198 11.39 13.51 0.33
C SER A 198 10.85 12.66 -0.82
N CYS A 199 11.75 12.29 -1.72
CA CYS A 199 11.40 11.47 -2.86
C CYS A 199 10.93 10.07 -2.44
N VAL A 200 10.18 9.42 -3.31
CA VAL A 200 9.72 8.05 -3.13
C VAL A 200 10.52 7.08 -4.01
N GLY A 201 10.75 5.87 -3.48
CA GLY A 201 11.27 4.73 -4.24
C GLY A 201 10.14 3.87 -4.81
N GLY A 202 10.45 2.64 -5.24
CA GLY A 202 9.46 1.70 -5.78
C GLY A 202 8.33 1.42 -4.80
N ALA A 203 8.62 0.78 -3.65
CA ALA A 203 7.63 0.59 -2.60
C ALA A 203 7.47 1.84 -1.73
N ILE A 204 6.24 2.32 -1.58
CA ILE A 204 5.87 3.57 -0.89
C ILE A 204 5.07 3.35 0.40
N GLY A 205 4.45 2.20 0.57
CA GLY A 205 3.68 1.90 1.77
C GLY A 205 3.36 0.43 1.94
N ILE A 206 2.54 0.15 2.95
CA ILE A 206 1.96 -1.16 3.22
C ILE A 206 0.45 -1.03 3.45
N MET A 207 -0.32 -1.83 2.73
CA MET A 207 -1.78 -1.84 2.83
C MET A 207 -2.25 -2.70 4.00
N LEU A 208 -3.50 -2.51 4.44
CA LEU A 208 -4.08 -3.32 5.52
C LEU A 208 -4.27 -4.80 5.12
N SER A 209 -4.20 -5.13 3.83
CA SER A 209 -4.11 -6.51 3.32
C SER A 209 -2.73 -7.17 3.53
N GLY A 210 -1.74 -6.44 4.04
CA GLY A 210 -0.35 -6.91 4.21
C GLY A 210 0.51 -6.86 2.95
N VAL A 211 -0.08 -6.44 1.84
CA VAL A 211 0.59 -6.28 0.53
C VAL A 211 1.21 -4.88 0.43
N PRO A 212 2.44 -4.74 -0.10
CA PRO A 212 3.06 -3.45 -0.30
C PRO A 212 2.36 -2.61 -1.39
N MET A 213 2.27 -1.32 -1.14
CA MET A 213 1.89 -0.31 -2.13
C MET A 213 3.16 0.20 -2.81
N PHE A 214 3.18 0.20 -4.15
CA PHE A 214 4.25 0.76 -4.95
C PHE A 214 3.84 2.12 -5.51
N ASN A 215 4.82 2.94 -5.89
CA ASN A 215 4.55 4.21 -6.57
C ASN A 215 3.87 3.95 -7.93
N ALA A 216 3.35 5.00 -8.55
CA ALA A 216 2.56 4.90 -9.77
C ALA A 216 3.33 4.42 -11.03
N PHE A 217 4.64 4.19 -10.94
CA PHE A 217 5.47 3.84 -12.10
C PHE A 217 5.89 2.37 -12.11
N ASP A 218 5.94 1.82 -13.31
CA ASP A 218 6.57 0.53 -13.59
C ASP A 218 8.11 0.66 -13.62
N ALA A 219 8.79 -0.45 -13.89
CA ALA A 219 10.26 -0.43 -13.96
C ALA A 219 10.82 0.25 -15.23
N GLN A 220 9.97 0.63 -16.19
CA GLN A 220 10.27 1.46 -17.37
C GLN A 220 9.99 2.95 -17.15
N GLY A 221 9.39 3.34 -16.02
CA GLY A 221 8.99 4.71 -15.72
C GLY A 221 7.71 5.13 -16.46
N LEU A 222 6.92 4.16 -16.91
CA LEU A 222 5.59 4.36 -17.46
C LEU A 222 4.54 4.21 -16.37
N ASP A 223 3.37 4.81 -16.58
CA ASP A 223 2.22 4.68 -15.70
C ASP A 223 1.82 3.21 -15.55
N ALA A 224 2.13 2.61 -14.40
CA ALA A 224 1.90 1.18 -14.16
C ALA A 224 0.41 0.84 -14.20
N GLY A 225 -0.45 1.74 -13.70
CA GLY A 225 -1.90 1.56 -13.71
C GLY A 225 -2.46 1.54 -15.14
N ALA A 226 -1.88 2.31 -16.05
CA ALA A 226 -2.31 2.35 -17.44
C ALA A 226 -1.69 1.23 -18.30
N HIS A 227 -0.42 0.87 -18.08
CA HIS A 227 0.33 0.00 -18.99
C HIS A 227 0.42 -1.47 -18.56
N GLU A 228 0.67 -1.75 -17.27
CA GLU A 228 0.81 -3.13 -16.78
C GLU A 228 -0.57 -3.77 -16.58
N VAL A 229 -0.67 -5.09 -16.75
CA VAL A 229 -1.93 -5.81 -16.49
C VAL A 229 -1.89 -6.38 -15.08
N GLN A 230 -2.87 -6.00 -14.26
CA GLN A 230 -3.08 -6.49 -12.91
C GLN A 230 -4.22 -7.51 -12.87
N ASP A 231 -4.39 -8.21 -11.75
CA ASP A 231 -5.54 -9.10 -11.57
C ASP A 231 -6.80 -8.32 -11.11
N ASN A 232 -7.89 -9.04 -10.86
CA ASN A 232 -9.17 -8.47 -10.40
C ASN A 232 -9.11 -7.75 -9.04
N CYS A 233 -7.95 -7.73 -8.38
CA CYS A 233 -7.72 -6.98 -7.15
C CYS A 233 -6.60 -5.93 -7.34
N ASP A 234 -6.35 -5.50 -8.57
CA ASP A 234 -5.38 -4.46 -8.97
C ASP A 234 -3.93 -4.75 -8.56
N GLY A 235 -3.60 -6.02 -8.30
CA GLY A 235 -2.26 -6.42 -7.94
C GLY A 235 -1.60 -7.33 -8.96
N HIS A 236 -0.27 -7.36 -8.91
CA HIS A 236 0.55 -8.25 -9.75
C HIS A 236 1.92 -8.53 -9.11
N PRO A 237 2.61 -9.64 -9.46
CA PRO A 237 3.93 -9.94 -8.96
C PRO A 237 5.05 -9.30 -9.79
N GLN A 238 6.11 -8.85 -9.11
CA GLN A 238 7.40 -8.57 -9.75
C GLN A 238 8.34 -9.78 -9.69
N GLN A 239 9.54 -9.64 -10.26
CA GLN A 239 10.54 -10.70 -10.49
C GLN A 239 10.93 -11.52 -9.25
N SER A 240 10.95 -10.90 -8.06
CA SER A 240 11.23 -11.63 -6.81
C SER A 240 9.99 -12.24 -6.13
N GLY A 241 8.84 -12.19 -6.81
CA GLY A 241 7.56 -12.75 -6.38
C GLY A 241 6.76 -11.91 -5.39
N VAL A 242 7.17 -10.66 -5.15
CA VAL A 242 6.38 -9.70 -4.37
C VAL A 242 5.14 -9.33 -5.17
N TYR A 243 3.97 -9.77 -4.70
CA TYR A 243 2.68 -9.22 -5.12
C TYR A 243 2.53 -7.81 -4.55
N HIS A 244 2.07 -6.86 -5.35
CA HIS A 244 1.96 -5.45 -4.98
C HIS A 244 0.88 -4.73 -5.80
N TYR A 245 0.46 -3.56 -5.32
CA TYR A 245 -0.46 -2.66 -6.03
C TYR A 245 0.26 -1.37 -6.43
N HIS A 246 -0.25 -0.69 -7.46
CA HIS A 246 0.14 0.68 -7.83
C HIS A 246 -0.97 1.72 -7.59
N SER A 247 -2.20 1.24 -7.42
CA SER A 247 -3.41 1.99 -7.09
C SER A 247 -4.13 1.31 -5.92
N LEU A 248 -5.16 1.95 -5.38
CA LEU A 248 -6.00 1.29 -4.37
C LEU A 248 -6.71 0.07 -5.02
N SER A 249 -6.61 -1.07 -4.35
CA SER A 249 -7.22 -2.33 -4.78
C SER A 249 -8.74 -2.28 -4.65
N ASP A 250 -9.45 -2.74 -5.66
CA ASP A 250 -10.91 -2.97 -5.64
C ASP A 250 -11.30 -4.00 -4.58
N CYS A 251 -10.37 -4.86 -4.18
CA CYS A 251 -10.56 -5.82 -3.11
C CYS A 251 -10.33 -5.22 -1.71
N ALA A 252 -9.94 -3.94 -1.61
CA ALA A 252 -10.05 -3.17 -0.39
C ALA A 252 -11.50 -2.69 -0.21
N THR A 253 -12.00 -2.67 1.03
CA THR A 253 -13.39 -2.25 1.29
C THR A 253 -13.39 -0.91 2.00
N ASP A 254 -14.02 0.09 1.38
CA ASP A 254 -14.37 1.32 2.09
C ASP A 254 -15.73 1.19 2.77
N THR A 255 -15.71 1.25 4.10
CA THR A 255 -16.88 0.97 4.93
C THR A 255 -17.53 2.24 5.48
N THR A 256 -17.01 3.42 5.14
CA THR A 256 -17.43 4.69 5.76
C THR A 256 -18.15 5.58 4.76
N ALA A 257 -19.38 6.03 5.06
CA ALA A 257 -20.16 6.89 4.16
C ALA A 257 -19.71 8.37 4.10
N GLY A 258 -18.58 8.70 4.73
CA GLY A 258 -18.02 10.06 4.78
C GLY A 258 -16.56 9.96 4.39
N HIS A 259 -15.66 10.50 5.22
CA HIS A 259 -14.23 10.32 5.02
C HIS A 259 -13.92 8.83 4.90
N SER A 260 -13.26 8.45 3.80
CA SER A 260 -12.91 7.07 3.53
C SER A 260 -12.20 6.42 4.71
N ALA A 261 -12.34 5.10 4.84
CA ALA A 261 -11.59 4.32 5.81
C ALA A 261 -10.08 4.35 5.54
N LEU A 262 -9.30 4.03 6.57
CA LEU A 262 -7.85 3.82 6.44
C LEU A 262 -7.59 2.55 5.61
N MET A 263 -6.80 2.66 4.55
CA MET A 263 -6.49 1.56 3.62
C MET A 263 -5.07 1.02 3.79
N GLY A 264 -4.16 1.83 4.32
CA GLY A 264 -2.76 1.47 4.51
C GLY A 264 -1.96 2.58 5.17
N TYR A 265 -0.63 2.40 5.19
CA TYR A 265 0.31 3.38 5.74
C TYR A 265 1.43 3.62 4.74
N ALA A 266 1.69 4.89 4.46
CA ALA A 266 2.88 5.33 3.74
C ALA A 266 4.12 5.12 4.63
N PHE A 267 5.28 4.91 4.01
CA PHE A 267 6.51 4.59 4.74
C PHE A 267 7.13 5.77 5.51
N ASP A 268 6.52 6.95 5.46
CA ASP A 268 6.81 8.07 6.36
C ASP A 268 5.92 8.08 7.63
N GLY A 269 5.02 7.10 7.74
CA GLY A 269 4.17 6.82 8.89
C GLY A 269 2.75 7.36 8.79
N PHE A 270 2.44 8.22 7.82
CA PHE A 270 1.07 8.73 7.63
C PHE A 270 0.14 7.68 6.99
N GLY A 271 -1.16 7.81 7.28
CA GLY A 271 -2.18 6.94 6.70
C GLY A 271 -2.40 7.20 5.21
N ILE A 272 -2.81 6.15 4.49
CA ILE A 272 -3.38 6.21 3.14
C ILE A 272 -4.85 5.84 3.28
N TYR A 273 -5.74 6.76 2.95
CA TYR A 273 -7.19 6.59 3.01
C TYR A 273 -7.76 6.34 1.62
N GLY A 274 -9.03 5.91 1.55
CA GLY A 274 -9.74 5.68 0.28
C GLY A 274 -10.04 6.95 -0.52
N TYR A 275 -10.99 6.86 -1.45
CA TYR A 275 -11.24 7.89 -2.46
C TYR A 275 -12.00 9.13 -1.99
N TYR A 276 -12.57 9.15 -0.79
CA TYR A 276 -13.59 10.12 -0.40
C TYR A 276 -13.22 10.97 0.81
N ASP A 277 -13.59 12.25 0.76
CA ASP A 277 -13.36 13.24 1.80
C ASP A 277 -14.39 13.17 2.93
N SER A 278 -14.28 14.06 3.91
CA SER A 278 -15.21 14.13 5.05
C SER A 278 -16.68 14.45 4.67
N ASN A 279 -16.94 14.96 3.47
CA ASN A 279 -18.28 15.19 2.91
C ASN A 279 -18.81 13.97 2.13
N GLY A 280 -17.97 12.96 1.88
CA GLY A 280 -18.28 11.80 1.04
C GLY A 280 -18.15 12.10 -0.46
N GLU A 281 -17.50 13.21 -0.81
CA GLU A 281 -17.18 13.61 -2.18
C GLU A 281 -15.85 12.97 -2.60
N GLU A 282 -15.73 12.62 -3.88
CA GLU A 282 -14.50 12.00 -4.40
C GLU A 282 -13.35 13.02 -4.42
N VAL A 283 -12.23 12.65 -3.83
CA VAL A 283 -11.00 13.44 -3.76
C VAL A 283 -10.27 13.37 -5.09
N THR A 284 -9.87 14.53 -5.60
CA THR A 284 -9.10 14.68 -6.84
C THR A 284 -7.74 15.33 -6.60
N ASN A 285 -6.92 15.39 -7.64
CA ASN A 285 -5.66 16.15 -7.61
C ASN A 285 -5.86 17.64 -7.27
N GLU A 286 -7.04 18.21 -7.52
CA GLU A 286 -7.32 19.62 -7.20
C GLU A 286 -7.42 19.87 -5.69
N ASP A 287 -7.74 18.82 -4.92
CA ASP A 287 -7.96 18.86 -3.47
C ASP A 287 -6.67 18.56 -2.68
N LEU A 288 -5.65 18.02 -3.35
CA LEU A 288 -4.44 17.47 -2.73
C LEU A 288 -3.21 18.36 -2.94
N ASP A 289 -2.27 18.26 -1.99
CA ASP A 289 -1.00 18.98 -2.03
C ASP A 289 0.02 18.34 -2.99
N GLU A 290 1.23 18.92 -3.05
CA GLU A 290 2.28 18.47 -3.94
C GLU A 290 2.82 17.04 -3.68
N CYS A 291 2.44 16.41 -2.57
CA CYS A 291 2.74 15.04 -2.20
C CYS A 291 1.52 14.11 -2.26
N HIS A 292 0.39 14.58 -2.79
CA HIS A 292 -0.85 13.83 -2.92
C HIS A 292 -1.53 13.52 -1.58
N GLY A 293 -1.44 14.47 -0.65
CA GLY A 293 -2.15 14.40 0.63
C GLY A 293 -2.64 15.77 1.08
N HIS A 294 -3.28 15.79 2.24
CA HIS A 294 -3.83 17.02 2.83
C HIS A 294 -4.00 16.84 4.34
N THR A 295 -4.53 17.86 5.03
CA THR A 295 -4.78 17.81 6.47
C THR A 295 -6.25 18.04 6.76
N GLU A 296 -6.89 17.01 7.29
CA GLU A 296 -8.25 17.05 7.80
C GLU A 296 -8.37 16.20 9.06
N VAL A 297 -9.58 16.15 9.64
CA VAL A 297 -9.91 15.28 10.76
C VAL A 297 -10.18 13.86 10.26
N VAL A 298 -9.39 12.90 10.74
CA VAL A 298 -9.52 11.48 10.38
C VAL A 298 -9.56 10.59 11.63
N GLU A 299 -10.08 9.37 11.48
CA GLU A 299 -9.93 8.34 12.50
C GLU A 299 -8.50 7.80 12.49
N TRP A 300 -7.80 7.94 13.61
CA TRP A 300 -6.47 7.42 13.86
C TRP A 300 -6.44 6.69 15.20
N ASP A 301 -6.18 5.38 15.18
CA ASP A 301 -6.15 4.51 16.37
C ASP A 301 -7.40 4.64 17.27
N GLY A 302 -8.58 4.76 16.64
CA GLY A 302 -9.86 4.89 17.33
C GLY A 302 -10.15 6.28 17.91
N GLN A 303 -9.38 7.30 17.54
CA GLN A 303 -9.64 8.70 17.90
C GLN A 303 -9.73 9.58 16.66
N LEU A 304 -10.59 10.60 16.71
CA LEU A 304 -10.63 11.64 15.68
C LEU A 304 -9.51 12.65 15.94
N VAL A 305 -8.62 12.83 14.97
CA VAL A 305 -7.47 13.73 15.06
C VAL A 305 -7.34 14.53 13.77
N GLU A 306 -7.03 15.82 13.88
CA GLU A 306 -6.61 16.63 12.72
C GLU A 306 -5.15 16.30 12.41
N MET A 307 -4.91 15.64 11.29
CA MET A 307 -3.57 15.21 10.89
C MET A 307 -3.41 15.16 9.38
N TYR A 308 -2.17 15.33 8.92
CA TYR A 308 -1.83 15.08 7.53
C TYR A 308 -2.04 13.60 7.20
N HIS A 309 -2.53 13.30 6.01
CA HIS A 309 -2.69 11.95 5.48
C HIS A 309 -2.77 11.98 3.95
N TYR A 310 -2.58 10.83 3.33
CA TYR A 310 -2.72 10.65 1.88
C TYR A 310 -4.10 10.09 1.54
N HIS A 311 -4.59 10.39 0.35
CA HIS A 311 -5.74 9.73 -0.24
C HIS A 311 -5.30 8.85 -1.41
N ALA A 312 -6.06 7.77 -1.62
CA ALA A 312 -6.15 7.15 -2.92
C ALA A 312 -7.02 8.02 -3.83
N THR A 313 -6.70 8.05 -5.12
CA THR A 313 -7.47 8.73 -6.17
C THR A 313 -7.48 7.89 -7.44
N HIS A 314 -8.48 8.06 -8.31
CA HIS A 314 -8.45 7.45 -9.65
C HIS A 314 -7.47 8.17 -10.59
N GLU A 315 -7.15 9.43 -10.31
CA GLU A 315 -6.16 10.18 -11.09
C GLU A 315 -4.73 9.81 -10.68
N PHE A 316 -3.81 9.79 -11.65
CA PHE A 316 -2.37 9.69 -11.38
C PHE A 316 -1.91 10.80 -10.41
N PRO A 317 -1.05 10.53 -9.40
CA PRO A 317 -0.27 9.31 -9.14
C PRO A 317 -0.98 8.23 -8.29
N TYR A 318 -2.31 8.25 -8.21
CA TYR A 318 -3.18 7.29 -7.50
C TYR A 318 -3.05 7.28 -5.97
N THR A 319 -1.86 7.47 -5.43
CA THR A 319 -1.57 7.54 -3.98
C THR A 319 -0.37 8.47 -3.74
N VAL A 320 0.64 8.07 -2.97
CA VAL A 320 1.74 8.94 -2.48
C VAL A 320 2.62 9.47 -3.61
N GLY A 321 2.61 10.79 -3.83
CA GLY A 321 3.49 11.48 -4.78
C GLY A 321 4.88 11.84 -4.20
N CYS A 322 4.94 12.14 -2.90
CA CYS A 322 6.16 12.22 -2.11
C CYS A 322 5.90 11.91 -0.64
N PHE A 323 6.96 11.64 0.12
CA PHE A 323 6.84 11.57 1.58
C PHE A 323 6.86 12.96 2.20
N LYS A 324 5.77 13.34 2.85
CA LYS A 324 5.58 14.55 3.66
C LYS A 324 6.08 14.38 5.10
N GLY A 325 6.14 13.15 5.60
CA GLY A 325 6.54 12.84 6.97
C GLY A 325 8.05 12.78 7.18
N THR A 326 8.46 12.93 8.43
CA THR A 326 9.86 12.78 8.84
C THR A 326 10.29 11.33 8.59
N ALA A 327 11.35 11.17 7.78
CA ALA A 327 11.83 9.86 7.36
C ALA A 327 12.05 8.92 8.56
N SER A 328 11.48 7.73 8.45
CA SER A 328 11.56 6.71 9.48
C SER A 328 12.75 5.80 9.20
N VAL A 329 13.62 5.58 10.18
CA VAL A 329 14.74 4.65 10.04
C VAL A 329 14.17 3.22 10.00
N ARG A 330 14.03 2.64 8.81
CA ARG A 330 13.66 1.23 8.65
C ARG A 330 14.81 0.36 9.17
N THR A 331 14.64 -0.30 10.30
CA THR A 331 15.55 -1.40 10.69
C THR A 331 15.32 -2.60 9.76
N SER A 332 16.40 -3.03 9.13
CA SER A 332 16.53 -4.14 8.18
C SER A 332 15.95 -5.47 8.67
N GLY A 333 15.17 -6.13 7.80
CA GLY A 333 14.69 -7.49 8.04
C GLY A 333 13.97 -8.10 6.83
N GLY A 334 14.63 -8.17 5.67
CA GLY A 334 14.11 -8.88 4.50
C GLY A 334 14.89 -8.51 3.24
N GLN A 335 15.65 -9.45 2.69
CA GLN A 335 16.26 -9.33 1.38
C GLN A 335 15.16 -9.34 0.29
N GLY A 336 14.50 -8.21 0.09
CA GLY A 336 13.94 -7.85 -1.21
C GLY A 336 15.05 -7.15 -1.98
N GLN A 337 15.86 -7.91 -2.72
CA GLN A 337 16.78 -7.33 -3.69
C GLN A 337 15.95 -6.71 -4.83
N GLY A 338 15.49 -5.48 -4.64
CA GLY A 338 15.24 -4.56 -5.73
C GLY A 338 16.60 -4.26 -6.36
N GLN A 339 16.93 -5.01 -7.41
CA GLN A 339 18.15 -4.87 -8.17
C GLN A 339 18.17 -3.47 -8.80
N GLN A 340 18.97 -2.56 -8.23
CA GLN A 340 19.46 -1.38 -8.94
C GLN A 340 20.36 -1.87 -10.09
N GLY A 341 19.75 -2.07 -11.25
CA GLY A 341 20.42 -2.32 -12.52
C GLY A 341 20.50 -1.03 -13.34
N GLY A 342 21.56 -0.26 -13.15
CA GLY A 342 21.88 0.92 -13.94
C GLY A 342 23.38 1.10 -14.06
N GLN A 343 24.04 0.23 -14.82
CA GLN A 343 25.41 0.46 -15.26
C GLN A 343 25.41 1.52 -16.37
N ASN A 344 26.09 2.64 -16.14
CA ASN A 344 26.71 3.39 -17.22
C ASN A 344 28.24 3.30 -17.06
N GLN A 345 28.89 2.92 -18.16
CA GLN A 345 30.24 2.40 -18.20
C GLN A 345 31.32 3.48 -18.10
N GLN A 346 32.26 3.20 -17.20
CA GLN A 346 33.71 3.14 -17.43
C GLN A 346 34.44 4.41 -17.91
N GLY A 347 35.03 5.10 -16.94
CA GLY A 347 36.18 6.00 -17.12
C GLY A 347 36.73 6.38 -15.75
N GLY A 348 37.88 5.84 -15.37
CA GLY A 348 38.38 5.90 -13.99
C GLY A 348 38.74 7.31 -13.50
N GLN A 349 38.44 7.60 -12.23
CA GLN A 349 39.32 8.24 -11.22
C GLN A 349 38.53 8.62 -9.94
N THR A 350 38.92 8.00 -8.82
CA THR A 350 38.98 8.53 -7.42
C THR A 350 37.86 9.43 -6.84
N GLY A 351 37.06 8.83 -5.93
CA GLY A 351 36.71 9.25 -4.56
C GLY A 351 36.49 10.72 -4.15
N GLN A 352 35.27 11.02 -3.66
CA GLN A 352 34.91 11.93 -2.55
C GLN A 352 33.56 11.41 -2.00
N GLY A 353 33.26 11.16 -0.72
CA GLY A 353 33.86 11.55 0.55
C GLY A 353 32.72 12.05 1.47
N GLN A 354 31.80 11.17 1.91
CA GLN A 354 30.76 11.57 2.88
C GLN A 354 31.42 11.92 4.22
N GLN A 355 31.22 13.16 4.66
CA GLN A 355 31.74 13.68 5.93
C GLN A 355 31.01 13.02 7.11
N PRO A 356 31.70 12.72 8.23
CA PRO A 356 31.06 12.15 9.42
C PRO A 356 29.96 13.07 9.98
N PRO A 357 28.91 12.52 10.61
CA PRO A 357 27.92 13.32 11.33
C PRO A 357 28.58 14.27 12.33
N GLN A 358 28.05 15.49 12.44
CA GLN A 358 28.65 16.54 13.26
C GLN A 358 28.75 16.15 14.74
N GLU A 359 27.75 15.43 15.26
CA GLU A 359 27.73 14.94 16.65
C GLU A 359 28.92 14.01 16.98
N ALA A 360 29.38 13.23 16.00
CA ALA A 360 30.54 12.37 16.15
C ALA A 360 31.84 13.17 16.15
N ILE A 361 31.91 14.25 15.38
CA ILE A 361 33.05 15.19 15.37
C ILE A 361 33.13 15.94 16.70
N ASP A 362 32.00 16.45 17.18
CA ASP A 362 31.90 17.21 18.43
C ASP A 362 32.28 16.37 19.64
N ALA A 363 31.90 15.07 19.66
CA ALA A 363 32.28 14.12 20.70
C ALA A 363 33.80 13.87 20.78
N CYS A 364 34.56 14.26 19.77
CA CYS A 364 36.03 14.16 19.72
C CYS A 364 36.74 15.51 19.68
N ALA A 365 36.00 16.62 19.79
CA ALA A 365 36.57 17.96 19.80
C ALA A 365 37.47 18.14 21.04
N GLY A 366 38.75 18.45 20.81
CA GLY A 366 39.74 18.64 21.87
C GLY A 366 40.31 17.35 22.47
N LEU A 367 39.92 16.19 21.95
CA LEU A 367 40.49 14.89 22.33
C LEU A 367 41.57 14.45 21.35
N SER A 368 42.48 13.58 21.81
CA SER A 368 43.51 12.97 20.95
C SER A 368 42.99 11.70 20.27
N GLN A 369 43.60 11.34 19.14
CA GLN A 369 43.35 10.04 18.49
C GLN A 369 43.53 8.88 19.49
N GLY A 370 42.58 7.95 19.51
CA GLY A 370 42.57 6.83 20.45
C GLY A 370 41.88 7.12 21.79
N ALA A 371 41.41 8.34 22.05
CA ALA A 371 40.65 8.66 23.26
C ALA A 371 39.24 8.04 23.20
N SER A 372 38.73 7.59 24.35
CA SER A 372 37.35 7.15 24.47
C SER A 372 36.39 8.33 24.27
N CYS A 373 35.30 8.09 23.55
CA CYS A 373 34.26 9.08 23.28
C CYS A 373 32.87 8.42 23.35
N SER A 374 31.83 9.24 23.43
CA SER A 374 30.45 8.75 23.48
C SER A 374 29.51 9.70 22.74
N VAL A 375 28.63 9.15 21.90
CA VAL A 375 27.57 9.88 21.18
C VAL A 375 26.24 9.23 21.59
N GLY A 376 25.43 9.94 22.38
CA GLY A 376 24.23 9.38 23.00
C GLY A 376 24.55 8.15 23.88
N ASN A 377 23.93 7.01 23.57
CA ASN A 377 24.17 5.74 24.27
C ASN A 377 25.31 4.90 23.65
N MET A 378 25.95 5.38 22.57
CA MET A 378 27.05 4.66 21.91
C MET A 378 28.39 5.10 22.51
N SER A 379 29.24 4.12 22.84
CA SER A 379 30.64 4.35 23.22
C SER A 379 31.58 3.96 22.09
N GLY A 380 32.66 4.72 21.91
CA GLY A 380 33.59 4.57 20.82
C GLY A 380 34.97 5.13 21.10
N THR A 381 35.76 5.28 20.04
CA THR A 381 37.11 5.83 20.09
C THR A 381 37.28 6.90 19.03
N CYS A 382 37.94 8.01 19.39
CA CYS A 382 38.24 9.09 18.46
C CYS A 382 39.25 8.64 17.42
N MET A 383 38.83 8.59 16.16
CA MET A 383 39.67 8.24 15.02
C MET A 383 39.40 9.21 13.88
N THR A 384 40.34 9.35 12.95
CA THR A 384 40.18 10.17 11.75
C THR A 384 39.64 9.27 10.63
N PRO A 385 38.37 9.43 10.19
CA PRO A 385 37.82 8.61 9.12
C PRO A 385 38.56 8.83 7.78
N PRO A 386 38.55 7.84 6.86
CA PRO A 386 39.32 7.90 5.62
C PRO A 386 39.03 9.11 4.71
N ASN A 387 37.89 9.77 4.89
CA ASN A 387 37.43 10.92 4.10
C ASN A 387 37.22 12.19 4.94
N SER A 388 37.86 12.32 6.11
CA SER A 388 37.73 13.49 6.98
C SER A 388 39.10 13.93 7.50
N SER A 389 39.29 15.24 7.70
CA SER A 389 40.47 15.81 8.38
C SER A 389 40.27 16.02 9.88
N GLN A 390 39.10 15.64 10.42
CA GLN A 390 38.71 15.83 11.81
C GLN A 390 38.53 14.47 12.50
N LEU A 391 38.90 14.40 13.77
CA LEU A 391 38.60 13.24 14.62
C LEU A 391 37.09 13.15 14.82
N ALA A 392 36.56 11.94 14.66
CA ALA A 392 35.16 11.62 14.93
C ALA A 392 35.08 10.37 15.81
N CYS A 393 34.02 10.28 16.60
CA CYS A 393 33.79 9.14 17.49
C CYS A 393 33.36 7.92 16.68
N VAL A 394 34.17 6.86 16.68
CA VAL A 394 33.90 5.61 15.94
C VAL A 394 33.50 4.50 16.94
N PRO A 395 32.35 3.82 16.78
CA PRO A 395 31.89 2.79 17.73
C PRO A 395 32.88 1.63 17.89
N ALA A 396 32.98 1.11 19.12
CA ALA A 396 33.80 -0.07 19.41
C ALA A 396 33.18 -1.32 18.77
N GLY A 397 33.79 -1.83 17.70
CA GLY A 397 33.30 -3.00 16.95
C GLY A 397 33.23 -2.80 15.43
N GLY A 398 33.52 -1.59 14.92
CA GLY A 398 33.75 -1.39 13.48
C GLY A 398 34.96 -2.19 12.97
N PRO A 399 35.01 -2.53 11.67
CA PRO A 399 36.15 -3.24 11.11
C PRO A 399 37.44 -2.46 11.44
N PRO A 400 38.54 -3.16 11.80
CA PRO A 400 39.79 -2.48 12.11
C PRO A 400 40.16 -1.57 10.93
N GLY A 401 40.56 -0.35 11.25
CA GLY A 401 41.20 0.54 10.28
C GLY A 401 42.38 -0.19 9.61
N PRO A 402 42.76 0.23 8.40
CA PRO A 402 43.66 -0.50 7.50
C PRO A 402 44.98 -0.93 8.14
#